data_AF-A0A7K3UMY8-F1
#
_entry.id   AF-A0A7K3UMY8-F1
#
_cell.length_a   1.000
_cell.length_b   1.000
_cell.length_c   1.000
_cell.angle_alpha   90.00
_cell.angle_beta   90.00
_cell.angle_gamma   90.00
#
_symmetry.space_group_name_H-M   'P 1'
#
loop_
_entity.id
_entity.type
_entity.pdbx_description
1 polymer ?
#
loop_
_entity_poly.entity_id
_entity_poly.type
_entity_poly.pdbx_seq_one_letter_code
_entity_poly.pdbx_strand_id
1 'polypeptide(L)'
;PQDMATEMGPLATRRQLEHIEHVLRASIEAGGRVVTGGKQPDGIGNGNYFLPTIVDCPHPQVPSVMEELFGPVLSVVTFDTEADAIALANDTRYGLASGVFTRDLTRAHRLTRALRAGIVWVNTYRAVSPIV
;
A
#
# COMPACT_ATOMS: atom_id res chain seq x y z
N PRO A 1 10.16 -0.75 -20.87
CA PRO A 1 9.22 -1.77 -20.37
C PRO A 1 9.20 -3.09 -21.17
N GLN A 2 9.55 -3.09 -22.46
CA GLN A 2 9.54 -4.31 -23.30
C GLN A 2 10.78 -5.20 -23.10
N ASP A 3 11.74 -4.77 -22.27
CA ASP A 3 12.88 -5.60 -21.88
C ASP A 3 12.41 -6.65 -20.86
N MET A 4 12.78 -7.91 -21.11
CA MET A 4 12.42 -9.06 -20.26
C MET A 4 13.01 -8.99 -18.85
N ALA A 5 14.08 -8.22 -18.64
CA ALA A 5 14.63 -7.98 -17.30
C ALA A 5 13.84 -6.90 -16.51
N THR A 6 12.85 -6.25 -17.13
CA THR A 6 12.06 -5.21 -16.45
C THR A 6 11.10 -5.83 -15.43
N GLU A 7 11.27 -5.52 -14.14
CA GLU A 7 10.35 -5.95 -13.09
C GLU A 7 9.21 -4.95 -12.82
N MET A 8 9.43 -3.65 -13.12
CA MET A 8 8.44 -2.60 -12.92
C MET A 8 8.43 -1.61 -14.09
N GLY A 9 7.25 -1.42 -14.69
CA GLY A 9 7.02 -0.48 -15.78
C GLY A 9 6.65 0.95 -15.32
N PRO A 10 6.41 1.86 -16.28
CA PRO A 10 5.96 3.21 -15.97
C PRO A 10 4.48 3.22 -15.55
N LEU A 11 4.07 4.31 -14.89
CA LEU A 11 2.66 4.63 -14.67
C LEU A 11 1.97 4.93 -16.01
N ALA A 12 0.66 4.70 -16.06
CA ALA A 12 -0.12 4.86 -17.29
C ALA A 12 -0.17 6.31 -17.78
N THR A 13 -0.20 7.30 -16.87
CA THR A 13 -0.37 8.71 -17.23
C THR A 13 0.51 9.64 -16.39
N ARG A 14 0.81 10.83 -16.94
CA ARG A 14 1.51 11.90 -16.22
C ARG A 14 0.70 12.41 -15.02
N ARG A 15 -0.63 12.48 -15.15
CA ARG A 15 -1.54 12.85 -14.05
C ARG A 15 -1.40 11.91 -12.85
N GLN A 16 -1.22 10.60 -13.07
CA GLN A 16 -1.03 9.65 -11.98
C GLN A 16 0.28 9.90 -11.23
N LEU A 17 1.34 10.21 -11.96
CA LEU A 17 2.64 10.58 -11.38
C LEU A 17 2.51 11.83 -10.51
N GLU A 18 1.86 12.88 -11.03
CA GLU A 18 1.65 14.14 -10.30
C GLU A 18 0.77 13.95 -9.05
N HIS A 19 -0.25 13.10 -9.13
CA HIS A 19 -1.08 12.72 -7.98
C HIS A 19 -0.24 12.05 -6.88
N ILE A 20 0.61 11.10 -7.24
CA ILE A 20 1.50 10.42 -6.30
C ILE A 20 2.47 11.42 -5.65
N GLU A 21 3.09 12.30 -6.44
CA GLU A 21 4.00 13.33 -5.93
C GLU A 21 3.30 14.29 -4.96
N HIS A 22 2.06 14.67 -5.26
CA HIS A 22 1.26 15.54 -4.40
C HIS A 22 0.94 14.89 -3.05
N VAL A 23 0.38 13.68 -3.06
CA VAL A 23 0.01 12.96 -1.84
C VAL A 23 1.25 12.60 -1.02
N LEU A 24 2.36 12.22 -1.67
CA LEU A 24 3.61 11.92 -0.97
C LEU A 24 4.16 13.16 -0.25
N ARG A 25 4.10 14.33 -0.88
CA ARG A 25 4.52 15.59 -0.24
C ARG A 25 3.66 15.90 0.98
N ALA A 26 2.34 15.83 0.85
CA ALA A 26 1.42 16.02 1.97
C ALA A 26 1.66 15.00 3.09
N SER A 27 2.07 13.77 2.73
CA SER A 27 2.41 12.73 3.70
C SER A 27 3.67 13.04 4.49
N ILE A 28 4.70 13.59 3.83
CA ILE A 28 5.93 14.05 4.48
C ILE A 28 5.63 15.24 5.41
N GLU A 29 4.81 16.18 4.97
CA GLU A 29 4.34 17.32 5.78
C GLU A 29 3.55 16.86 7.02
N ALA A 30 2.80 15.77 6.91
CA ALA A 30 2.08 15.13 8.01
C ALA A 30 2.97 14.23 8.91
N GLY A 31 4.29 14.22 8.72
CA GLY A 31 5.24 13.47 9.55
C GLY A 31 5.60 12.07 9.03
N GLY A 32 5.11 11.67 7.85
CA GLY A 32 5.53 10.46 7.17
C GLY A 32 7.00 10.54 6.73
N ARG A 33 7.74 9.44 6.88
CA ARG A 33 9.17 9.36 6.54
C ARG A 33 9.38 8.43 5.36
N VAL A 34 9.94 8.96 4.26
CA VAL A 34 10.33 8.15 3.11
C VAL A 34 11.55 7.31 3.49
N VAL A 35 11.38 5.99 3.48
CA VAL A 35 12.45 5.01 3.77
C VAL A 35 13.28 4.71 2.52
N THR A 36 12.62 4.64 1.36
CA THR A 36 13.26 4.45 0.05
C THR A 36 12.37 5.00 -1.05
N GLY A 37 12.94 5.28 -2.22
CA GLY A 37 12.24 5.80 -3.39
C GLY A 37 11.84 7.27 -3.23
N GLY A 38 10.56 7.57 -3.48
CA GLY A 38 9.96 8.89 -3.29
C GLY A 38 10.21 9.89 -4.40
N LYS A 39 10.75 9.44 -5.54
CA LYS A 39 11.10 10.28 -6.68
C LYS A 39 11.04 9.50 -8.00
N GLN A 40 11.13 10.23 -9.09
CA GLN A 40 11.38 9.64 -10.40
C GLN A 40 12.82 9.06 -10.46
N PRO A 41 13.04 7.94 -11.18
CA PRO A 41 14.37 7.38 -11.36
C PRO A 41 15.26 8.31 -12.21
N ASP A 42 16.53 8.39 -11.83
CA ASP A 42 17.55 9.09 -12.61
C ASP A 42 17.96 8.24 -13.83
N GLY A 43 18.22 8.87 -14.98
CA GLY A 43 18.79 8.19 -16.15
C GLY A 43 17.85 7.26 -16.94
N ILE A 44 16.61 7.09 -16.51
CA ILE A 44 15.54 6.46 -17.31
C ILE A 44 14.84 7.60 -18.06
N GLY A 45 14.87 7.58 -19.41
CA GLY A 45 14.40 8.67 -20.27
C GLY A 45 12.92 9.05 -20.10
N ASN A 46 12.37 9.84 -21.02
CA ASN A 46 11.03 10.43 -20.91
C ASN A 46 9.92 9.37 -20.76
N GLY A 47 9.49 9.13 -19.52
CA GLY A 47 8.38 8.25 -19.17
C GLY A 47 7.86 8.53 -17.77
N ASN A 48 6.62 8.11 -17.48
CA ASN A 48 5.97 8.36 -16.20
C ASN A 48 6.42 7.35 -15.13
N TYR A 49 7.73 7.21 -14.92
CA TYR A 49 8.28 6.31 -13.93
C TYR A 49 8.29 6.95 -12.54
N PHE A 50 8.06 6.13 -11.52
CA PHE A 50 8.19 6.48 -10.11
C PHE A 50 8.85 5.30 -9.39
N LEU A 51 9.84 5.57 -8.53
CA LEU A 51 10.53 4.50 -7.81
C LEU A 51 9.59 3.79 -6.84
N PRO A 52 9.72 2.46 -6.65
CA PRO A 52 9.11 1.77 -5.51
C PRO A 52 9.44 2.51 -4.20
N THR A 53 8.40 2.94 -3.51
CA THR A 53 8.51 3.86 -2.38
C THR A 53 7.91 3.23 -1.13
N ILE A 54 8.61 3.34 -0.01
CA ILE A 54 8.10 2.94 1.31
C ILE A 54 8.05 4.18 2.18
N VAL A 55 6.89 4.46 2.76
CA VAL A 55 6.64 5.56 3.70
C VAL A 55 6.34 4.98 5.07
N ASP A 56 7.22 5.24 6.02
CA ASP A 56 7.01 4.92 7.44
C ASP A 56 6.13 6.02 8.07
N CYS A 57 4.94 5.65 8.52
CA CYS A 57 3.91 6.57 8.96
C CYS A 57 3.74 6.48 10.48
N PRO A 58 3.92 7.59 11.23
CA PRO A 58 3.85 7.57 12.69
C PRO A 58 2.44 7.35 13.24
N HIS A 59 1.40 7.56 12.42
CA HIS A 59 -0.01 7.40 12.79
C HIS A 59 -0.88 7.16 11.54
N PRO A 60 -2.13 6.66 11.67
CA PRO A 60 -3.00 6.36 10.52
C PRO A 60 -3.46 7.60 9.74
N GLN A 61 -3.49 8.78 10.35
CA GLN A 61 -3.96 10.02 9.71
C GLN A 61 -2.93 10.67 8.73
N VAL A 62 -1.97 9.89 8.24
CA VAL A 62 -1.04 10.33 7.19
C VAL A 62 -1.73 10.18 5.83
N PRO A 63 -1.71 11.19 4.93
CA PRO A 63 -2.40 11.15 3.64
C PRO A 63 -2.17 9.87 2.81
N SER A 64 -0.94 9.36 2.73
CA SER A 64 -0.62 8.12 1.99
C SER A 64 -1.23 6.85 2.59
N VAL A 65 -1.76 6.89 3.81
CA VAL A 65 -2.50 5.79 4.44
C VAL A 65 -3.99 5.87 4.07
N MET A 66 -4.53 7.09 4.00
CA MET A 66 -5.97 7.35 3.83
C MET A 66 -6.40 7.51 2.36
N GLU A 67 -5.47 7.90 1.50
CA GLU A 67 -5.71 8.14 0.08
C GLU A 67 -5.09 7.07 -0.79
N GLU A 68 -5.85 6.65 -1.79
CA GLU A 68 -5.41 5.64 -2.74
C GLU A 68 -4.46 6.24 -3.79
N LEU A 69 -3.22 5.79 -3.77
CA LEU A 69 -2.14 6.29 -4.64
C LEU A 69 -2.09 5.60 -6.01
N PHE A 70 -2.67 4.40 -6.16
CA PHE A 70 -2.64 3.61 -7.41
C PHE A 70 -1.25 3.57 -8.09
N GLY A 71 -0.21 3.47 -7.28
CA GLY A 71 1.18 3.52 -7.72
C GLY A 71 2.09 2.69 -6.81
N PRO A 72 3.39 2.66 -7.09
CA PRO A 72 4.34 1.82 -6.36
C PRO A 72 4.73 2.44 -5.02
N VAL A 73 3.75 2.73 -4.17
CA VAL A 73 3.95 3.35 -2.85
C VAL A 73 3.28 2.50 -1.78
N LEU A 74 4.06 2.09 -0.77
CA LEU A 74 3.60 1.36 0.40
C LEU A 74 3.69 2.26 1.63
N SER A 75 2.59 2.40 2.35
CA SER A 75 2.55 3.05 3.66
C SER A 75 2.62 2.00 4.76
N VAL A 76 3.47 2.22 5.76
CA VAL A 76 3.67 1.32 6.91
C VAL A 76 3.18 2.02 8.16
N VAL A 77 2.29 1.38 8.91
CA VAL A 77 1.80 1.84 10.22
C VAL A 77 2.02 0.70 11.22
N THR A 78 2.67 1.00 12.34
CA THR A 78 2.92 0.04 13.42
C THR A 78 1.72 -0.07 14.36
N PHE A 79 1.54 -1.25 14.96
CA PHE A 79 0.54 -1.52 15.98
C PHE A 79 1.11 -2.47 17.02
N ASP A 80 0.55 -2.46 18.24
CA ASP A 80 1.03 -3.30 19.34
C ASP A 80 0.12 -4.51 19.61
N THR A 81 -1.20 -4.34 19.44
CA THR A 81 -2.17 -5.39 19.74
C THR A 81 -3.01 -5.80 18.53
N GLU A 82 -3.60 -7.00 18.62
CA GLU A 82 -4.56 -7.49 17.62
C GLU A 82 -5.78 -6.55 17.49
N ALA A 83 -6.21 -5.94 18.60
CA ALA A 83 -7.31 -4.98 18.60
C ALA A 83 -6.95 -3.68 17.86
N ASP A 84 -5.74 -3.17 18.06
CA ASP A 84 -5.23 -1.99 17.34
C ASP A 84 -5.15 -2.26 15.84
N ALA A 85 -4.63 -3.43 15.45
CA ALA A 85 -4.55 -3.83 14.05
C ALA A 85 -5.94 -3.85 13.38
N ILE A 86 -6.95 -4.40 14.06
CA ILE A 86 -8.33 -4.42 13.57
C ILE A 86 -8.89 -3.00 13.46
N ALA A 87 -8.66 -2.16 14.47
CA ALA A 87 -9.14 -0.78 14.47
C ALA A 87 -8.53 0.01 13.32
N LEU A 88 -7.21 -0.04 13.15
CA LEU A 88 -6.47 0.62 12.07
C LEU A 88 -6.91 0.12 10.69
N ALA A 89 -7.02 -1.19 10.51
CA ALA A 89 -7.40 -1.77 9.21
C ALA A 89 -8.85 -1.43 8.80
N ASN A 90 -9.74 -1.24 9.77
CA ASN A 90 -11.14 -0.88 9.53
C ASN A 90 -11.39 0.64 9.53
N ASP A 91 -10.43 1.47 9.93
CA ASP A 91 -10.52 2.94 9.91
C ASP A 91 -10.29 3.49 8.51
N THR A 92 -11.16 3.09 7.59
CA THR A 92 -11.10 3.49 6.19
C THR A 92 -12.50 3.49 5.58
N ARG A 93 -12.68 4.33 4.56
CA ARG A 93 -13.92 4.36 3.75
C ARG A 93 -13.99 3.20 2.73
N TYR A 94 -12.88 2.47 2.57
CA TYR A 94 -12.74 1.39 1.61
C TYR A 94 -13.05 0.02 2.25
N GLY A 95 -13.06 -1.04 1.43
CA GLY A 95 -13.35 -2.40 1.92
C GLY A 95 -13.14 -3.49 0.88
N LEU A 96 -12.22 -3.30 -0.07
CA LEU A 96 -12.03 -4.23 -1.18
C LEU A 96 -11.40 -5.56 -0.72
N ALA A 97 -10.18 -5.49 -0.16
CA ALA A 97 -9.44 -6.67 0.25
C ALA A 97 -8.49 -6.39 1.44
N SER A 98 -8.15 -7.44 2.17
CA SER A 98 -7.16 -7.41 3.25
C SER A 98 -6.30 -8.69 3.28
N GLY A 99 -5.15 -8.63 3.93
CA GLY A 99 -4.23 -9.76 4.07
C GLY A 99 -3.76 -9.91 5.52
N VAL A 100 -3.78 -11.14 6.02
CA VAL A 100 -3.33 -11.49 7.38
C VAL A 100 -2.16 -12.46 7.28
N PHE A 101 -1.03 -12.10 7.87
CA PHE A 101 0.15 -12.97 7.95
C PHE A 101 0.39 -13.36 9.41
N THR A 102 0.18 -14.63 9.74
CA THR A 102 0.32 -15.16 11.10
C THR A 102 0.54 -16.68 11.07
N ARG A 103 1.28 -17.20 12.06
CA ARG A 103 1.40 -18.65 12.31
C ARG A 103 0.30 -19.19 13.22
N ASP A 104 -0.44 -18.32 13.89
CA ASP A 104 -1.54 -18.67 14.80
C ASP A 104 -2.86 -18.78 14.02
N LEU A 105 -3.37 -20.01 13.89
CA LEU A 105 -4.62 -20.32 13.19
C LEU A 105 -5.84 -19.71 13.88
N THR A 106 -5.88 -19.68 15.22
CA THR A 106 -6.99 -19.08 15.95
C THR A 106 -7.02 -17.57 15.71
N ARG A 107 -5.86 -16.91 15.73
CA ARG A 107 -5.72 -15.50 15.36
C ARG A 107 -6.16 -15.24 13.92
N ALA A 108 -5.75 -16.08 12.97
CA ALA A 108 -6.18 -15.95 11.59
C ALA A 108 -7.71 -15.92 11.47
N HIS A 109 -8.41 -16.88 12.08
CA HIS A 109 -9.87 -16.92 12.04
C HIS A 109 -10.56 -15.75 12.77
N ARG A 110 -9.99 -15.25 13.87
CA ARG A 110 -10.52 -14.05 14.56
C ARG A 110 -10.40 -12.82 13.66
N LEU A 111 -9.22 -12.59 13.08
CA LEU A 111 -8.96 -11.45 12.21
C LEU A 111 -9.83 -11.49 10.94
N THR A 112 -9.93 -12.64 10.27
CA THR A 112 -10.78 -12.79 9.08
C THR A 112 -12.24 -12.43 9.34
N ARG A 113 -12.77 -12.69 10.54
CA ARG A 113 -14.15 -12.30 10.91
C ARG A 113 -14.29 -10.82 11.30
N ALA A 114 -13.23 -10.20 11.80
CA ALA A 114 -13.26 -8.83 12.31
C ALA A 114 -12.95 -7.77 11.25
N LEU A 115 -12.19 -8.14 10.21
CA LEU A 115 -11.82 -7.24 9.12
C LEU A 115 -13.00 -7.00 8.17
N ARG A 116 -13.28 -5.74 7.86
CA ARG A 116 -14.36 -5.31 6.97
C ARG A 116 -13.85 -5.19 5.53
N ALA A 117 -13.60 -6.33 4.91
CA ALA A 117 -13.17 -6.41 3.52
C ALA A 117 -13.91 -7.52 2.76
N GLY A 118 -14.12 -7.33 1.46
CA GLY A 118 -14.77 -8.34 0.60
C GLY A 118 -13.97 -9.63 0.48
N ILE A 119 -12.63 -9.53 0.47
CA ILE A 119 -11.71 -10.65 0.44
C ILE A 119 -10.69 -10.51 1.57
N VAL A 120 -10.45 -11.56 2.35
CA VAL A 120 -9.37 -11.61 3.32
C VAL A 120 -8.49 -12.82 3.03
N TRP A 121 -7.24 -12.57 2.63
CA TRP A 121 -6.25 -13.63 2.45
C TRP A 121 -5.52 -13.94 3.76
N VAL A 122 -5.19 -15.22 3.98
CA VAL A 122 -4.36 -15.67 5.11
C VAL A 122 -3.07 -16.27 4.57
N ASN A 123 -1.93 -15.74 5.01
CA ASN A 123 -0.58 -16.16 4.62
C ASN A 123 -0.33 -16.16 3.10
N THR A 124 -1.02 -15.29 2.39
CA THR A 124 -0.84 -15.00 0.95
C THR A 124 -1.41 -13.62 0.64
N TYR A 125 -1.16 -13.09 -0.56
CA TYR A 125 -1.75 -11.85 -1.03
C TYR A 125 -1.98 -11.89 -2.54
N ARG A 126 -3.06 -11.24 -3.00
CA ARG A 126 -3.41 -11.17 -4.43
C ARG A 126 -3.67 -12.54 -5.10
N ALA A 127 -4.03 -13.56 -4.34
CA ALA A 127 -4.46 -14.85 -4.88
C ALA A 127 -5.93 -14.76 -5.34
N VAL A 128 -6.15 -14.78 -6.65
CA VAL A 128 -7.50 -14.71 -7.25
C VAL A 128 -7.73 -15.98 -8.07
N SER A 129 -8.83 -16.68 -7.82
CA SER A 129 -9.27 -17.80 -8.65
C SER A 129 -10.24 -17.30 -9.73
N PRO A 130 -10.04 -17.63 -11.01
CA PRO A 130 -10.97 -17.29 -12.08
C PRO A 130 -12.20 -18.22 -12.13
N ILE A 131 -12.31 -19.19 -11.22
CA ILE A 131 -13.34 -20.26 -11.26
C ILE A 131 -14.39 -20.03 -10.16
N VAL A 132 -14.92 -18.81 -10.06
CA VAL A 132 -16.15 -18.52 -9.30
C VAL A 132 -17.25 -18.12 -10.25
#